data_AF-A0A1Z4IEY8-F1
#
_entry.id   AF-A0A1Z4IEY8-F1
#
_cell.length_a   1.000
_cell.length_b   1.000
_cell.length_c   1.000
_cell.angle_alpha   90.00
_cell.angle_beta   90.00
_cell.angle_gamma   90.00
#
_symmetry.space_group_name_H-M   'P 1'
#
loop_
_entity.id
_entity.type
_entity.pdbx_description
1 polymer ?
#
loop_
_entity_poly.entity_id
_entity_poly.type
_entity_poly.pdbx_seq_one_letter_code
_entity_poly.pdbx_strand_id
1 'polypeptide(L)'
;MNLINFEFIFNFILPQVLLATIFSVVIALIVGSIVGFIVGKIAHRKKNSIIPAILGSAIGTMLLGMIPIFADPSTYGGGVFTGLAILMKVITLIPAASIIGGVVGSICGLKLSSHLKPRLTIIGFVVTYIIMVLSLYLNLAPLPFQFVKTTGQERDILPTIGKIIGYKQKFSSYYNGIKDLAFTNDGKKLVIANSSDIRVWEIDTGKLLNTFPGPSDGSQTLKDLIVAIAISPDDKTLATAAPDEIQIRELETGRITTRLEGSSYAKFSPDGKYLIGFKRTDNYDMNVIIWEITSGKLLYTIPTQIDSITAYTSVDVTPDGKAIVVAPRGDNNQIQIGQLNTGKNLDSFGGDTPNPVTTLAVTPDGKTLITAQNANLQI
;
A
#
# COMPACT_ATOMS: atom_id res chain seq x y z
N MET A 1 6.65 20.39 -6.38
CA MET A 1 7.15 20.63 -5.01
C MET A 1 6.00 20.34 -4.05
N ASN A 2 5.83 19.08 -3.65
CA ASN A 2 4.81 18.72 -2.68
C ASN A 2 5.33 19.02 -1.28
N LEU A 3 4.56 19.82 -0.55
CA LEU A 3 4.86 20.19 0.83
C LEU A 3 4.96 18.93 1.68
N ILE A 4 6.09 18.84 2.38
CA ILE A 4 6.35 18.13 3.63
C ILE A 4 5.08 17.54 4.25
N ASN A 5 4.98 16.20 4.28
CA ASN A 5 3.87 15.51 4.97
C ASN A 5 4.08 15.61 6.49
N PHE A 6 3.44 16.60 7.10
CA PHE A 6 3.56 16.87 8.54
C PHE A 6 3.04 15.72 9.39
N GLU A 7 2.00 15.02 8.96
CA GLU A 7 1.43 13.90 9.70
C GLU A 7 2.43 12.74 9.83
N PHE A 8 3.15 12.43 8.74
CA PHE A 8 4.25 11.45 8.76
C PHE A 8 5.40 11.90 9.68
N ILE A 9 5.74 13.18 9.66
CA ILE A 9 6.79 13.71 10.53
C ILE A 9 6.40 13.59 12.01
N PHE A 10 5.20 14.01 12.39
CA PHE A 10 4.78 14.00 13.79
C PHE A 10 4.53 12.60 14.33
N ASN A 11 3.95 11.70 13.54
CA ASN A 11 3.56 10.39 14.03
C ASN A 11 4.69 9.35 13.97
N PHE A 12 5.64 9.50 13.04
CA PHE A 12 6.67 8.47 12.81
C PHE A 12 8.11 8.97 13.01
N ILE A 13 8.46 10.14 12.48
CA ILE A 13 9.84 10.67 12.57
C ILE A 13 10.12 11.26 13.96
N LEU A 14 9.20 12.07 14.47
CA LEU A 14 9.41 12.81 15.72
C LEU A 14 9.64 11.90 16.93
N PRO A 15 8.86 10.81 17.16
CA PRO A 15 9.10 9.93 18.31
C PRO A 15 10.45 9.22 18.24
N GLN A 16 10.87 8.78 17.04
CA GLN A 16 12.16 8.11 16.83
C GLN A 16 13.34 9.07 17.06
N VAL A 17 13.24 10.29 16.53
CA VAL A 17 14.23 11.35 16.75
C VAL A 17 14.34 11.69 18.23
N LEU A 18 13.20 11.82 18.93
CA LEU A 18 13.16 12.18 20.34
C LEU A 18 13.76 11.08 21.21
N LEU A 19 13.45 9.81 20.92
CA LEU A 19 14.03 8.66 21.59
C LEU A 19 15.55 8.55 21.35
N ALA A 20 16.00 8.68 20.10
CA ALA A 20 17.41 8.66 19.75
C ALA A 20 18.19 9.82 20.41
N THR A 21 17.54 11.00 20.52
CA THR A 21 18.11 12.16 21.20
C THR A 21 18.28 11.90 22.69
N ILE A 22 17.26 11.34 23.36
CA ILE A 22 17.34 10.99 24.80
C ILE A 22 18.46 9.98 25.05
N PHE A 23 18.52 8.88 24.29
CA PHE A 23 19.58 7.88 24.45
C PHE A 23 20.97 8.45 24.16
N SER A 24 21.10 9.26 23.10
CA SER A 24 22.36 9.93 22.77
C SER A 24 22.84 10.82 23.89
N VAL A 25 21.97 11.64 24.48
CA VAL A 25 22.33 12.55 25.59
C VAL A 25 22.80 11.77 26.82
N VAL A 26 22.08 10.70 27.20
CA VAL A 26 22.46 9.88 28.36
C VAL A 26 23.83 9.21 28.15
N ILE A 27 24.04 8.61 26.98
CA ILE A 27 25.31 7.93 26.66
C ILE A 27 26.45 8.95 26.55
N ALA A 28 26.19 10.13 25.99
CA ALA A 28 27.17 11.19 25.83
C ALA A 28 27.63 11.80 27.15
N LEU A 29 26.70 11.95 28.11
CA LEU A 29 27.02 12.41 29.45
C LEU A 29 27.93 11.42 30.18
N ILE A 30 27.76 10.12 29.97
CA ILE A 30 28.58 9.08 30.60
C ILE A 30 29.94 8.97 29.88
N VAL A 31 29.92 8.65 28.60
CA VAL A 31 31.13 8.33 27.81
C VAL A 31 31.95 9.58 27.54
N GLY A 32 31.32 10.68 27.12
CA GLY A 32 32.00 11.95 26.88
C GLY A 32 32.63 12.52 28.15
N SER A 33 32.03 12.28 29.33
CA SER A 33 32.65 12.69 30.60
C SER A 33 33.94 11.94 30.91
N ILE A 34 33.92 10.62 30.72
CA ILE A 34 35.09 9.75 30.92
C ILE A 34 36.20 10.10 29.93
N VAL A 35 35.87 10.22 28.63
CA VAL A 35 36.84 10.54 27.57
C VAL A 35 37.45 11.93 27.79
N GLY A 36 36.62 12.94 28.08
CA GLY A 36 37.09 14.30 28.33
C GLY A 36 38.01 14.41 29.55
N PHE A 37 37.75 13.63 30.60
CA PHE A 37 38.63 13.55 31.77
C PHE A 37 39.99 12.94 31.44
N ILE A 38 40.01 11.81 30.71
CA ILE A 38 41.24 11.11 30.32
C ILE A 38 42.11 12.00 29.42
N VAL A 39 41.51 12.57 28.36
CA VAL A 39 42.22 13.43 27.41
C VAL A 39 42.73 14.70 28.08
N GLY A 40 41.94 15.31 28.99
CA GLY A 40 42.35 16.48 29.76
C GLY A 40 43.58 16.21 30.66
N LYS A 41 43.65 15.01 31.24
CA LYS A 41 44.79 14.58 32.07
C LYS A 41 46.06 14.36 31.24
N ILE A 42 45.93 13.75 30.05
CA ILE A 42 47.04 13.54 29.11
C ILE A 42 47.57 14.87 28.54
N ALA A 43 46.70 15.86 28.34
CA ALA A 43 47.05 17.17 27.80
C ALA A 43 47.60 18.18 28.84
N HIS A 44 47.85 17.76 30.09
CA HIS A 44 48.47 18.55 31.16
C HIS A 44 47.85 19.96 31.42
N ARG A 45 46.51 20.11 31.39
CA ARG A 45 45.84 21.39 31.74
C ARG A 45 45.29 21.43 33.17
N LYS A 46 45.34 22.60 33.81
CA LYS A 46 44.75 22.89 35.14
C LYS A 46 43.21 23.02 35.16
N LYS A 47 42.55 23.19 34.00
CA LYS A 47 41.08 23.28 33.88
C LYS A 47 40.60 22.36 32.75
N ASN A 48 40.07 21.20 33.12
CA ASN A 48 39.53 20.21 32.19
C ASN A 48 38.09 20.61 31.81
N SER A 49 37.93 21.25 30.64
CA SER A 49 36.58 21.43 30.08
C SER A 49 36.18 20.14 29.39
N ILE A 50 35.28 19.40 30.04
CA ILE A 50 34.76 18.11 29.57
C ILE A 50 33.65 18.30 28.52
N ILE A 51 33.09 19.52 28.45
CA ILE A 51 31.96 19.90 27.58
C ILE A 51 32.18 19.54 26.10
N PRO A 52 33.34 19.82 25.47
CA PRO A 52 33.58 19.46 24.07
C PRO A 52 33.58 17.94 23.83
N ALA A 53 33.98 17.16 24.82
CA ALA A 53 34.00 15.70 24.77
C ALA A 53 32.56 15.13 24.84
N ILE A 54 31.73 15.67 25.73
CA ILE A 54 30.31 15.31 25.84
C ILE A 54 29.59 15.62 24.53
N LEU A 55 29.83 16.80 23.96
CA LEU A 55 29.20 17.20 22.70
C LEU A 55 29.66 16.38 21.51
N GLY A 56 30.96 16.09 21.40
CA GLY A 56 31.47 15.20 20.36
C GLY A 56 30.89 13.79 20.49
N SER A 57 30.79 13.29 21.72
CA SER A 57 30.23 11.98 22.04
C SER A 57 28.75 11.88 21.65
N ALA A 58 27.95 12.91 21.94
CA ALA A 58 26.55 13.01 21.52
C ALA A 58 26.38 13.03 19.99
N ILE A 59 27.27 13.73 19.28
CA ILE A 59 27.26 13.77 17.81
C ILE A 59 27.64 12.39 17.25
N GLY A 60 28.63 11.71 17.83
CA GLY A 60 29.04 10.38 17.40
C GLY A 60 27.93 9.33 17.57
N THR A 61 27.24 9.31 18.71
CA THR A 61 26.10 8.42 18.95
C THR A 61 24.92 8.74 18.03
N MET A 62 24.64 10.03 17.78
CA MET A 62 23.61 10.44 16.83
C MET A 62 23.93 9.96 15.41
N LEU A 63 25.15 10.20 14.91
CA LEU A 63 25.57 9.81 13.56
C LEU A 63 25.50 8.29 13.31
N LEU A 64 25.68 7.47 14.34
CA LEU A 64 25.64 6.02 14.19
C LEU A 64 24.25 5.43 14.41
N GLY A 65 23.43 6.07 15.24
CA GLY A 65 21.99 5.86 15.27
C GLY A 65 21.32 6.13 13.91
N MET A 66 22.00 6.85 12.99
CA MET A 66 21.56 7.12 11.62
C MET A 66 21.86 6.01 10.60
N ILE A 67 22.66 4.98 10.92
CA ILE A 67 22.81 3.85 9.99
C ILE A 67 21.47 3.12 9.97
N PRO A 68 20.73 3.15 8.83
CA PRO A 68 19.39 2.62 8.78
C PRO A 68 19.38 1.21 9.36
N ILE A 69 18.47 0.98 10.31
CA ILE A 69 17.95 -0.36 10.50
C ILE A 69 17.37 -0.68 9.12
N PHE A 70 17.82 -1.75 8.47
CA PHE A 70 17.09 -2.27 7.32
C PHE A 70 15.72 -2.72 7.83
N ALA A 71 14.82 -1.76 8.01
CA ALA A 71 13.51 -1.95 8.57
C ALA A 71 12.58 -1.08 7.75
N ASP A 72 12.09 -1.70 6.68
CA ASP A 72 10.72 -1.49 6.25
C ASP A 72 9.83 -1.33 7.50
N PRO A 73 8.94 -0.33 7.58
CA PRO A 73 7.97 -0.19 8.67
C PRO A 73 7.18 -1.48 8.98
N SER A 74 7.11 -2.43 8.03
CA SER A 74 6.52 -3.76 8.22
C SER A 74 7.38 -4.77 9.01
N THR A 75 8.59 -4.40 9.45
CA THR A 75 9.55 -5.27 10.16
C THR A 75 9.51 -5.15 11.68
N TYR A 76 8.64 -4.31 12.24
CA TYR A 76 8.35 -4.29 13.68
C TYR A 76 7.64 -5.58 14.16
N GLY A 77 7.19 -6.43 13.23
CA GLY A 77 6.71 -7.79 13.51
C GLY A 77 7.85 -8.78 13.80
N GLY A 78 8.33 -8.76 15.04
CA GLY A 78 9.06 -9.82 15.77
C GLY A 78 9.77 -10.94 15.00
N GLY A 79 11.05 -10.73 14.65
CA GLY A 79 11.98 -11.80 14.24
C GLY A 79 13.28 -11.79 15.06
N VAL A 80 13.84 -12.98 15.34
CA VAL A 80 15.05 -13.17 16.17
C VAL A 80 16.28 -12.44 15.61
N PHE A 81 16.38 -12.30 14.29
CA PHE A 81 17.48 -11.58 13.62
C PHE A 81 17.36 -10.05 13.74
N THR A 82 16.15 -9.51 13.85
CA THR A 82 15.92 -8.07 14.08
C THR A 82 16.36 -7.68 15.49
N GLY A 83 16.02 -8.52 16.48
CA GLY A 83 16.51 -8.39 17.84
C GLY A 83 18.04 -8.46 17.92
N LEU A 84 18.67 -9.41 17.24
CA LEU A 84 20.14 -9.58 17.23
C LEU A 84 20.88 -8.41 16.55
N ALA A 85 20.33 -7.85 15.47
CA ALA A 85 20.89 -6.69 14.79
C ALA A 85 20.77 -5.40 15.62
N ILE A 86 19.64 -5.21 16.32
CA ILE A 86 19.46 -4.12 17.30
C ILE A 86 20.43 -4.31 18.46
N LEU A 87 20.55 -5.52 18.99
CA LEU A 87 21.45 -5.87 20.09
C LEU A 87 22.93 -5.60 19.72
N MET A 88 23.38 -6.04 18.54
CA MET A 88 24.74 -5.78 18.05
C MET A 88 25.01 -4.27 17.91
N LYS A 89 24.06 -3.49 17.38
CA LYS A 89 24.23 -2.04 17.26
C LYS A 89 24.28 -1.33 18.62
N VAL A 90 23.40 -1.70 19.55
CA VAL A 90 23.34 -1.12 20.90
C VAL A 90 24.58 -1.46 21.73
N ILE A 91 25.09 -2.69 21.61
CA ILE A 91 26.22 -3.16 22.45
C ILE A 91 27.58 -2.73 21.88
N THR A 92 27.76 -2.69 20.56
CA THR A 92 29.11 -2.51 19.97
C THR A 92 29.30 -1.15 19.29
N LEU A 93 28.35 -0.78 18.45
CA LEU A 93 28.49 0.33 17.51
C LEU A 93 28.21 1.66 18.23
N ILE A 94 27.10 1.77 18.97
CA ILE A 94 26.73 3.01 19.69
C ILE A 94 27.84 3.44 20.68
N PRO A 95 28.42 2.55 21.51
CA PRO A 95 29.53 2.90 22.38
C PRO A 95 30.79 3.33 21.60
N ALA A 96 31.13 2.63 20.50
CA ALA A 96 32.31 2.98 19.70
C ALA A 96 32.21 4.37 19.08
N ALA A 97 31.05 4.72 18.51
CA ALA A 97 30.83 6.04 17.91
C ALA A 97 30.79 7.16 18.95
N SER A 98 30.23 6.87 20.13
CA SER A 98 30.29 7.77 21.29
C SER A 98 31.72 8.11 21.69
N ILE A 99 32.59 7.10 21.73
CA ILE A 99 34.00 7.25 22.09
C ILE A 99 34.74 8.06 21.03
N ILE A 100 34.59 7.70 19.75
CA ILE A 100 35.23 8.40 18.62
C ILE A 100 34.81 9.86 18.59
N GLY A 101 33.50 10.11 18.69
CA GLY A 101 32.95 11.45 18.74
C GLY A 101 33.49 12.25 19.92
N GLY A 102 33.56 11.66 21.12
CA GLY A 102 34.08 12.33 22.31
C GLY A 102 35.58 12.66 22.23
N VAL A 103 36.37 11.80 21.58
CA VAL A 103 37.80 12.04 21.33
C VAL A 103 37.97 13.20 20.35
N VAL A 104 37.26 13.18 19.22
CA VAL A 104 37.31 14.27 18.21
C VAL A 104 36.85 15.59 18.83
N GLY A 105 35.74 15.59 19.58
CA GLY A 105 35.23 16.76 20.29
C GLY A 105 36.22 17.33 21.30
N SER A 106 36.92 16.47 22.05
CA SER A 106 37.99 16.87 22.97
C SER A 106 39.16 17.54 22.23
N ILE A 107 39.62 16.95 21.12
CA ILE A 107 40.76 17.45 20.34
C ILE A 107 40.42 18.79 19.67
N CYS A 108 39.22 18.93 19.08
CA CYS A 108 38.76 20.20 18.53
C CYS A 108 38.59 21.26 19.62
N GLY A 109 38.07 20.86 20.79
CA GLY A 109 37.93 21.73 21.97
C GLY A 109 39.26 22.26 22.51
N LEU A 110 40.37 21.56 22.27
CA LEU A 110 41.72 21.99 22.65
C LEU A 110 42.29 23.10 21.75
N LYS A 111 41.91 23.11 20.45
CA LYS A 111 42.44 24.05 19.43
C LYS A 111 41.63 25.34 19.25
N LEU A 112 40.37 25.41 19.70
CA LEU A 112 39.53 26.60 19.53
C LEU A 112 39.71 27.65 20.66
N SER A 113 39.58 28.94 20.32
CA SER A 113 39.55 30.04 21.29
C SER A 113 38.26 30.01 22.14
N SER A 114 38.31 30.51 23.38
CA SER A 114 37.20 30.43 24.36
C SER A 114 35.89 31.06 23.88
N HIS A 115 35.96 32.11 23.04
CA HIS A 115 34.77 32.79 22.50
C HIS A 115 34.09 32.06 21.34
N LEU A 116 34.82 31.26 20.56
CA LEU A 116 34.30 30.57 19.37
C LEU A 116 33.71 29.19 19.69
N LYS A 117 34.08 28.58 20.81
CA LYS A 117 33.62 27.24 21.24
C LYS A 117 32.09 27.10 21.25
N PRO A 118 31.31 27.90 22.00
CA PRO A 118 29.88 27.66 22.10
C PRO A 118 29.13 27.89 20.78
N ARG A 119 29.57 28.86 19.96
CA ARG A 119 28.91 29.18 18.69
C ARG A 119 29.10 28.08 17.64
N LEU A 120 30.32 27.58 17.45
CA LEU A 120 30.56 26.48 16.50
C LEU A 120 29.89 25.18 16.95
N THR A 121 29.84 24.93 18.26
CA THR A 121 29.17 23.76 18.82
C THR A 121 27.66 23.78 18.56
N ILE A 122 26.99 24.92 18.77
CA ILE A 122 25.55 25.06 18.50
C ILE A 122 25.27 24.91 16.99
N ILE A 123 26.08 25.56 16.13
CA ILE A 123 25.93 25.44 14.67
C ILE A 123 26.11 23.98 14.22
N GLY A 124 27.13 23.29 14.72
CA GLY A 124 27.35 21.88 14.43
C GLY A 124 26.17 21.00 14.85
N PHE A 125 25.57 21.28 16.01
CA PHE A 125 24.39 20.56 16.50
C PHE A 125 23.17 20.82 15.60
N VAL A 126 22.89 22.08 15.26
CA VAL A 126 21.77 22.44 14.39
C VAL A 126 21.93 21.84 12.99
N VAL A 127 23.12 21.92 12.39
CA VAL A 127 23.39 21.34 11.07
C VAL A 127 23.25 19.82 11.09
N THR A 128 23.77 19.15 12.13
CA THR A 128 23.62 17.69 12.29
C THR A 128 22.15 17.32 12.47
N TYR A 129 21.38 18.12 13.22
CA TYR A 129 19.95 17.91 13.44
C TYR A 129 19.12 18.11 12.15
N ILE A 130 19.45 19.12 11.34
CA ILE A 130 18.81 19.34 10.03
C ILE A 130 19.12 18.18 9.08
N ILE A 131 20.39 17.76 8.99
CA ILE A 131 20.80 16.59 8.19
C ILE A 131 20.10 15.32 8.69
N MET A 132 19.96 15.15 10.01
CA MET A 132 19.25 14.03 10.63
C MET A 132 17.77 13.99 10.20
N VAL A 133 17.04 15.09 10.31
CA VAL A 133 15.62 15.16 9.90
C VAL A 133 15.48 14.88 8.40
N LEU A 134 16.37 15.44 7.58
CA LEU A 134 16.36 15.24 6.13
C LEU A 134 16.69 13.80 5.74
N SER A 135 17.69 13.18 6.35
CA SER A 135 18.07 11.79 6.09
C SER A 135 17.03 10.78 6.58
N LEU A 136 16.38 11.01 7.74
CA LEU A 136 15.25 10.19 8.16
C LEU A 136 14.09 10.31 7.16
N TYR A 137 13.76 11.53 6.72
CA TYR A 137 12.70 11.76 5.75
C TYR A 137 12.96 11.05 4.41
N LEU A 138 14.22 11.05 3.94
CA LEU A 138 14.60 10.41 2.68
C LEU A 138 14.71 8.87 2.76
N ASN A 139 15.08 8.29 3.92
CA ASN A 139 15.31 6.85 4.08
C ASN A 139 14.12 6.06 4.67
N LEU A 140 13.26 6.70 5.47
CA LEU A 140 12.04 6.06 6.03
C LEU A 140 10.81 6.28 5.15
N ALA A 141 10.86 7.19 4.19
CA ALA A 141 9.90 7.16 3.11
C ALA A 141 10.08 5.79 2.42
N PRO A 142 9.10 4.86 2.48
CA PRO A 142 9.15 3.72 1.59
C PRO A 142 9.39 4.29 0.20
N LEU A 143 10.36 3.74 -0.55
CA LEU A 143 10.49 4.08 -1.97
C LEU A 143 9.07 3.96 -2.51
N PRO A 144 8.48 5.07 -3.00
CA PRO A 144 7.10 5.02 -3.40
C PRO A 144 6.98 3.91 -4.43
N PHE A 145 5.83 3.24 -4.42
CA PHE A 145 5.41 2.45 -5.56
C PHE A 145 5.62 3.32 -6.81
N GLN A 146 6.55 2.91 -7.67
CA GLN A 146 6.88 3.67 -8.87
C GLN A 146 6.42 2.87 -10.07
N PHE A 147 5.50 3.48 -10.82
CA PHE A 147 5.23 3.05 -12.17
C PHE A 147 6.38 3.53 -13.04
N VAL A 148 7.26 2.61 -13.43
CA VAL A 148 8.39 2.92 -14.30
C VAL A 148 7.96 2.59 -15.72
N LYS A 149 7.84 3.61 -16.57
CA LYS A 149 7.62 3.42 -18.00
C LYS A 149 8.82 2.66 -18.59
N THR A 150 8.59 1.45 -19.06
CA THR A 150 9.61 0.62 -19.70
C THR A 150 9.70 1.02 -21.16
N THR A 151 10.66 1.88 -21.50
CA THR A 151 11.01 2.16 -22.89
C THR A 151 12.02 1.14 -23.36
N GLY A 152 11.55 0.03 -23.92
CA GLY A 152 12.39 -0.99 -24.53
C GLY A 152 11.66 -1.65 -25.68
N GLN A 153 12.34 -1.77 -26.83
CA GLN A 153 11.95 -2.74 -27.86
C GLN A 153 12.22 -4.15 -27.31
N GLU A 154 11.34 -4.66 -26.46
CA GLU A 154 11.33 -6.09 -26.17
C GLU A 154 10.68 -6.82 -27.33
N ARG A 155 11.31 -7.92 -27.76
CA ARG A 155 10.82 -8.83 -28.81
C ARG A 155 9.64 -9.68 -28.32
N ASP A 156 8.85 -9.16 -27.39
CA ASP A 156 7.65 -9.81 -26.88
C ASP A 156 6.44 -9.31 -27.68
N ILE A 157 5.46 -10.18 -27.86
CA ILE A 157 4.27 -9.95 -28.69
C ILE A 157 3.44 -8.76 -28.16
N LEU A 158 3.60 -8.42 -26.87
CA LEU A 158 2.99 -7.27 -26.22
C LEU A 158 4.09 -6.46 -25.51
N PRO A 159 4.27 -5.16 -25.83
CA PRO A 159 5.28 -4.35 -25.16
C PRO A 159 4.88 -4.10 -23.70
N THR A 160 5.80 -4.34 -22.76
CA THR A 160 5.63 -3.85 -21.39
C THR A 160 5.60 -2.32 -21.44
N ILE A 161 4.44 -1.71 -21.19
CA ILE A 161 4.28 -0.23 -21.21
C ILE A 161 4.69 0.43 -19.89
N GLY A 162 4.74 -0.34 -18.81
CA GLY A 162 5.25 0.09 -17.53
C GLY A 162 5.36 -1.06 -16.54
N LYS A 163 6.31 -0.94 -15.62
CA LYS A 163 6.57 -1.89 -14.55
C LYS A 163 6.32 -1.23 -13.21
N ILE A 164 5.56 -1.92 -12.38
CA ILE A 164 5.42 -1.58 -10.98
C ILE A 164 6.60 -2.18 -10.23
N ILE A 165 7.45 -1.34 -9.62
CA ILE A 165 8.65 -1.76 -8.88
C ILE A 165 8.46 -1.45 -7.38
N GLY A 166 9.03 -2.27 -6.51
CA GLY A 166 8.97 -2.11 -5.05
C GLY A 166 7.99 -3.03 -4.34
N TYR A 167 7.23 -3.85 -5.09
CA TYR A 167 6.40 -4.90 -4.52
C TYR A 167 7.24 -6.17 -4.29
N LYS A 168 7.86 -6.29 -3.10
CA LYS A 168 8.23 -7.62 -2.62
C LYS A 168 6.97 -8.28 -2.10
N GLN A 169 6.44 -9.22 -2.88
CA GLN A 169 5.41 -10.15 -2.41
C GLN A 169 5.94 -10.80 -1.13
N LYS A 170 5.44 -10.36 0.02
CA LYS A 170 5.74 -11.01 1.28
C LYS A 170 4.97 -12.32 1.22
N PHE A 171 5.62 -13.39 0.75
CA PHE A 171 5.15 -14.78 0.84
C PHE A 171 4.97 -15.25 2.30
N SER A 172 4.77 -14.32 3.24
CA SER A 172 4.48 -14.61 4.64
C SER A 172 3.00 -14.31 4.88
N SER A 173 2.21 -15.39 4.86
CA SER A 173 0.76 -15.49 5.09
C SER A 173 -0.15 -15.23 3.88
N TYR A 174 -1.19 -16.05 3.78
CA TYR A 174 -2.29 -16.04 2.79
C TYR A 174 -3.04 -14.69 2.68
N TYR A 175 -2.67 -13.71 3.51
CA TYR A 175 -3.39 -12.47 3.76
C TYR A 175 -2.71 -11.20 3.22
N ASN A 176 -1.55 -11.26 2.56
CA ASN A 176 -0.82 -10.05 2.11
C ASN A 176 -0.55 -10.05 0.59
N GLY A 177 -1.61 -10.08 -0.23
CA GLY A 177 -1.51 -10.05 -1.69
C GLY A 177 -2.36 -8.93 -2.30
N ILE A 178 -2.01 -8.53 -3.52
CA ILE A 178 -2.93 -7.81 -4.42
C ILE A 178 -4.15 -8.69 -4.62
N LYS A 179 -5.33 -8.12 -4.37
CA LYS A 179 -6.62 -8.80 -4.49
C LYS A 179 -7.24 -8.54 -5.86
N ASP A 180 -7.20 -7.29 -6.29
CA ASP A 180 -7.78 -6.89 -7.55
C ASP A 180 -7.18 -5.55 -8.03
N LEU A 181 -7.36 -5.26 -9.32
CA LEU A 181 -6.89 -4.03 -9.96
C LEU A 181 -7.91 -3.53 -10.99
N ALA A 182 -8.01 -2.21 -11.13
CA ALA A 182 -8.92 -1.59 -12.09
C ALA A 182 -8.30 -0.32 -12.67
N PHE A 183 -8.48 -0.11 -13.97
CA PHE A 183 -8.17 1.15 -14.63
C PHE A 183 -9.40 2.06 -14.62
N THR A 184 -9.19 3.38 -14.59
CA THR A 184 -10.24 4.30 -15.04
C THR A 184 -10.46 4.15 -16.53
N ASN A 185 -11.68 4.39 -16.99
CA ASN A 185 -12.09 4.27 -18.39
C ASN A 185 -11.34 5.27 -19.27
N ASP A 186 -10.96 6.43 -18.73
CA ASP A 186 -10.09 7.40 -19.37
C ASP A 186 -8.61 6.97 -19.46
N GLY A 187 -8.25 5.84 -18.84
CA GLY A 187 -6.91 5.25 -18.86
C GLY A 187 -5.85 6.02 -18.07
N LYS A 188 -6.23 7.06 -17.31
CA LYS A 188 -5.26 7.91 -16.60
C LYS A 188 -4.90 7.42 -15.21
N LYS A 189 -5.77 6.61 -14.58
CA LYS A 189 -5.55 6.11 -13.23
C LYS A 189 -5.61 4.59 -13.16
N LEU A 190 -4.78 4.04 -12.28
CA LEU A 190 -4.79 2.64 -11.86
C LEU A 190 -5.18 2.58 -10.39
N VAL A 191 -6.11 1.70 -10.04
CA VAL A 191 -6.49 1.39 -8.67
C VAL A 191 -6.06 -0.03 -8.38
N ILE A 192 -5.42 -0.24 -7.23
CA ILE A 192 -5.03 -1.57 -6.75
C ILE A 192 -5.57 -1.75 -5.34
N ALA A 193 -6.32 -2.82 -5.15
CA ALA A 193 -6.77 -3.26 -3.85
C ALA A 193 -5.83 -4.32 -3.29
N ASN A 194 -5.33 -4.06 -2.09
CA ASN A 194 -4.63 -5.02 -1.25
C ASN A 194 -5.55 -5.42 -0.10
N SER A 195 -5.13 -6.44 0.66
CA SER A 195 -5.83 -6.83 1.89
C SER A 195 -5.93 -5.71 2.94
N SER A 196 -4.96 -4.79 2.97
CA SER A 196 -4.84 -3.76 4.02
C SER A 196 -5.17 -2.34 3.57
N ASP A 197 -5.16 -2.07 2.26
CA ASP A 197 -5.41 -0.74 1.72
C ASP A 197 -5.84 -0.80 0.25
N ILE A 198 -6.37 0.32 -0.24
CA ILE A 198 -6.59 0.57 -1.66
C ILE A 198 -5.79 1.80 -2.04
N ARG A 199 -5.12 1.75 -3.18
CA ARG A 199 -4.29 2.85 -3.64
C ARG A 199 -4.65 3.22 -5.07
N VAL A 200 -4.53 4.50 -5.37
CA VAL A 200 -4.85 5.09 -6.67
C VAL A 200 -3.62 5.80 -7.21
N TRP A 201 -3.20 5.48 -8.43
CA TRP A 201 -2.05 6.06 -9.09
C TRP A 201 -2.43 6.76 -10.38
N GLU A 202 -1.72 7.83 -10.70
CA GLU A 202 -1.68 8.41 -12.02
C GLU A 202 -0.69 7.63 -12.89
N ILE A 203 -1.14 7.13 -14.04
CA ILE A 203 -0.37 6.24 -14.90
C ILE A 203 0.76 7.00 -15.61
N ASP A 204 0.48 8.21 -16.10
CA ASP A 204 1.45 9.00 -16.87
C ASP A 204 2.69 9.40 -16.06
N THR A 205 2.49 9.71 -14.78
CA THR A 205 3.56 10.19 -13.90
C THR A 205 4.04 9.13 -12.91
N GLY A 206 3.28 8.05 -12.72
CA GLY A 206 3.49 7.06 -11.68
C GLY A 206 3.25 7.58 -10.26
N LYS A 207 2.64 8.76 -10.11
CA LYS A 207 2.41 9.38 -8.81
C LYS A 207 1.26 8.68 -8.09
N LEU A 208 1.49 8.32 -6.83
CA LEU A 208 0.41 7.93 -5.91
C LEU A 208 -0.47 9.16 -5.62
N LEU A 209 -1.74 9.08 -6.01
CA LEU A 209 -2.74 10.11 -5.80
C LEU A 209 -3.37 9.94 -4.42
N ASN A 210 -3.96 8.76 -4.16
CA ASN A 210 -4.72 8.48 -2.95
C ASN A 210 -4.38 7.11 -2.34
N THR A 211 -4.56 7.02 -1.03
CA THR A 211 -4.57 5.76 -0.27
C THR A 211 -5.82 5.73 0.62
N PHE A 212 -6.61 4.68 0.50
CA PHE A 212 -7.77 4.42 1.35
C PHE A 212 -7.44 3.27 2.30
N PRO A 213 -7.60 3.44 3.63
CA PRO A 213 -7.34 2.37 4.59
C PRO A 213 -8.31 1.21 4.40
N GLY A 214 -7.78 -0.01 4.49
CA GLY A 214 -8.57 -1.24 4.54
C GLY A 214 -8.98 -1.61 5.98
N PRO A 215 -9.45 -2.85 6.21
CA PRO A 215 -10.09 -3.27 7.47
C PRO A 215 -9.22 -3.32 8.74
N SER A 216 -7.93 -2.98 8.70
CA SER A 216 -6.96 -3.52 9.67
C SER A 216 -6.61 -2.67 10.89
N ASP A 217 -7.29 -1.55 11.19
CA ASP A 217 -6.89 -0.69 12.33
C ASP A 217 -8.01 -0.09 13.19
N GLY A 218 -9.26 -0.54 13.02
CA GLY A 218 -10.38 -0.04 13.84
C GLY A 218 -10.89 1.35 13.42
N SER A 219 -10.29 1.99 12.41
CA SER A 219 -10.93 3.06 11.65
C SER A 219 -11.78 2.43 10.54
N GLN A 220 -13.07 2.25 10.82
CA GLN A 220 -14.01 1.58 9.93
C GLN A 220 -14.03 2.17 8.52
N THR A 221 -13.53 1.38 7.56
CA THR A 221 -13.96 1.48 6.17
C THR A 221 -14.70 0.17 5.90
N LEU A 222 -14.09 -0.94 5.52
CA LEU A 222 -14.79 -2.25 5.43
C LEU A 222 -14.57 -3.13 6.68
N LYS A 223 -15.56 -3.94 7.06
CA LYS A 223 -15.44 -4.93 8.16
C LYS A 223 -14.61 -6.16 7.78
N ASP A 224 -14.58 -6.47 6.49
CA ASP A 224 -13.97 -7.66 5.92
C ASP A 224 -12.94 -7.34 4.84
N LEU A 225 -12.09 -8.33 4.54
CA LEU A 225 -11.10 -8.24 3.48
C LEU A 225 -11.74 -7.94 2.12
N ILE A 226 -11.19 -6.96 1.42
CA ILE A 226 -11.57 -6.64 0.05
C ILE A 226 -11.24 -7.84 -0.85
N VAL A 227 -12.20 -8.23 -1.67
CA VAL A 227 -12.05 -9.32 -2.64
C VAL A 227 -12.07 -8.80 -4.07
N ALA A 228 -12.85 -7.75 -4.34
CA ALA A 228 -12.98 -7.17 -5.68
C ALA A 228 -13.15 -5.64 -5.63
N ILE A 229 -12.78 -4.97 -6.72
CA ILE A 229 -13.05 -3.55 -6.95
C ILE A 229 -13.66 -3.29 -8.33
N ALA A 230 -14.42 -2.22 -8.45
CA ALA A 230 -14.92 -1.75 -9.75
C ALA A 230 -14.92 -0.23 -9.82
N ILE A 231 -14.60 0.31 -10.99
CA ILE A 231 -14.68 1.75 -11.29
C ILE A 231 -15.97 2.01 -12.09
N SER A 232 -16.70 3.05 -11.72
CA SER A 232 -17.89 3.47 -12.46
C SER A 232 -17.52 4.02 -13.85
N PRO A 233 -18.44 3.97 -14.82
CA PRO A 233 -18.19 4.48 -16.18
C PRO A 233 -17.83 5.96 -16.26
N ASP A 234 -18.17 6.76 -15.25
CA ASP A 234 -17.86 8.19 -15.16
C ASP A 234 -16.51 8.50 -14.48
N ASP A 235 -15.74 7.47 -14.12
CA ASP A 235 -14.44 7.53 -13.45
C ASP A 235 -14.41 8.23 -12.09
N LYS A 236 -15.58 8.45 -11.48
CA LYS A 236 -15.70 9.18 -10.20
C LYS A 236 -15.99 8.29 -9.01
N THR A 237 -16.51 7.10 -9.25
CA THR A 237 -16.98 6.21 -8.19
C THR A 237 -16.20 4.90 -8.21
N LEU A 238 -15.87 4.42 -7.02
CA LEU A 238 -15.20 3.15 -6.78
C LEU A 238 -16.10 2.29 -5.90
N ALA A 239 -16.43 1.09 -6.37
CA ALA A 239 -17.03 0.05 -5.56
C ALA A 239 -15.91 -0.83 -4.99
N THR A 240 -15.98 -1.12 -3.69
CA THR A 240 -15.05 -2.00 -3.00
C THR A 240 -15.85 -3.10 -2.33
N ALA A 241 -15.70 -4.33 -2.81
CA ALA A 241 -16.56 -5.45 -2.45
C ALA A 241 -15.85 -6.40 -1.48
N ALA A 242 -16.55 -6.74 -0.40
CA ALA A 242 -16.19 -7.74 0.58
C ALA A 242 -17.41 -8.65 0.87
N PRO A 243 -17.21 -9.86 1.42
CA PRO A 243 -18.30 -10.81 1.67
C PRO A 243 -19.45 -10.24 2.50
N ASP A 244 -19.14 -9.39 3.48
CA ASP A 244 -20.13 -8.80 4.38
C ASP A 244 -20.65 -7.42 3.92
N GLU A 245 -19.88 -6.68 3.13
CA GLU A 245 -20.23 -5.31 2.75
C GLU A 245 -19.61 -4.89 1.41
N ILE A 246 -20.40 -4.19 0.58
CA ILE A 246 -19.86 -3.41 -0.53
C ILE A 246 -19.93 -1.93 -0.18
N GLN A 247 -18.84 -1.21 -0.41
CA GLN A 247 -18.79 0.23 -0.25
C GLN A 247 -18.66 0.94 -1.58
N ILE A 248 -19.55 1.90 -1.79
CA ILE A 248 -19.50 2.84 -2.89
C ILE A 248 -18.86 4.12 -2.37
N ARG A 249 -17.72 4.51 -2.95
CA ARG A 249 -16.96 5.68 -2.54
C ARG A 249 -16.59 6.56 -3.71
N GLU A 250 -16.40 7.85 -3.44
CA GLU A 250 -15.78 8.76 -4.40
C GLU A 250 -14.31 8.36 -4.60
N LEU A 251 -13.89 8.21 -5.85
CA LEU A 251 -12.53 7.83 -6.21
C LEU A 251 -11.50 8.91 -5.82
N GLU A 252 -11.89 10.19 -5.84
CA GLU A 252 -11.00 11.32 -5.57
C GLU A 252 -10.80 11.60 -4.09
N THR A 253 -11.78 11.29 -3.23
CA THR A 253 -11.75 11.67 -1.81
C THR A 253 -11.75 10.44 -0.90
N GLY A 254 -12.17 9.28 -1.40
CA GLY A 254 -12.43 8.09 -0.60
C GLY A 254 -13.71 8.13 0.21
N ARG A 255 -14.48 9.23 0.13
CA ARG A 255 -15.72 9.44 0.89
C ARG A 255 -16.73 8.36 0.52
N ILE A 256 -17.17 7.60 1.51
CA ILE A 256 -18.22 6.59 1.35
C ILE A 256 -19.55 7.32 1.13
N THR A 257 -20.23 6.97 0.05
CA THR A 257 -21.54 7.52 -0.34
C THR A 257 -22.67 6.55 0.01
N THR A 258 -22.45 5.26 -0.25
CA THR A 258 -23.46 4.21 -0.07
C THR A 258 -22.78 2.94 0.45
N ARG A 259 -23.49 2.19 1.28
CA ARG A 259 -23.13 0.84 1.74
C ARG A 259 -24.20 -0.13 1.28
N LEU A 260 -23.80 -1.24 0.68
CA LEU A 260 -24.69 -2.29 0.19
C LEU A 260 -24.38 -3.59 0.94
N GLU A 261 -25.32 -4.53 0.90
CA GLU A 261 -25.06 -5.90 1.36
C GLU A 261 -23.86 -6.50 0.61
N GLY A 262 -23.06 -7.28 1.31
CA GLY A 262 -21.80 -7.80 0.81
C GLY A 262 -21.90 -8.73 -0.40
N SER A 263 -20.79 -8.77 -1.13
CA SER A 263 -20.57 -9.67 -2.25
C SER A 263 -19.06 -9.84 -2.48
N SER A 264 -18.67 -11.02 -2.96
CA SER A 264 -17.30 -11.27 -3.43
C SER A 264 -17.04 -10.73 -4.84
N TYR A 265 -18.01 -10.06 -5.46
CA TYR A 265 -17.92 -9.51 -6.80
C TYR A 265 -18.61 -8.15 -6.88
N ALA A 266 -18.10 -7.25 -7.71
CA ALA A 266 -18.75 -6.01 -8.06
C ALA A 266 -18.43 -5.62 -9.50
N LYS A 267 -19.46 -5.19 -10.24
CA LYS A 267 -19.32 -4.61 -11.57
C LYS A 267 -20.40 -3.57 -11.80
N PHE A 268 -20.03 -2.39 -12.30
CA PHE A 268 -21.01 -1.38 -12.68
C PHE A 268 -21.65 -1.73 -14.03
N SER A 269 -22.92 -1.38 -14.20
CA SER A 269 -23.54 -1.32 -15.53
C SER A 269 -22.86 -0.22 -16.38
N PRO A 270 -22.89 -0.33 -17.72
CA PRO A 270 -22.30 0.68 -18.61
C PRO A 270 -22.87 2.09 -18.45
N ASP A 271 -24.11 2.21 -17.97
CA ASP A 271 -24.74 3.50 -17.67
C ASP A 271 -24.50 4.00 -16.24
N GLY A 272 -23.77 3.23 -15.43
CA GLY A 272 -23.39 3.54 -14.04
C GLY A 272 -24.53 3.50 -13.03
N LYS A 273 -25.77 3.17 -13.45
CA LYS A 273 -26.93 3.19 -12.56
C LYS A 273 -27.01 1.98 -11.64
N TYR A 274 -26.47 0.85 -12.08
CA TYR A 274 -26.58 -0.41 -11.38
C TYR A 274 -25.21 -0.95 -10.96
N LEU A 275 -25.19 -1.65 -9.84
CA LEU A 275 -24.11 -2.54 -9.46
C LEU A 275 -24.58 -3.97 -9.54
N ILE A 276 -23.76 -4.83 -10.12
CA ILE A 276 -23.96 -6.26 -10.22
C ILE A 276 -23.02 -6.92 -9.25
N GLY A 277 -23.55 -7.81 -8.42
CA GLY A 277 -22.80 -8.67 -7.53
C GLY A 277 -23.36 -10.08 -7.56
N PHE A 278 -22.87 -10.89 -6.63
CA PHE A 278 -23.37 -12.23 -6.34
C PHE A 278 -23.66 -12.44 -4.87
N LYS A 279 -24.68 -13.26 -4.57
CA LYS A 279 -24.99 -13.73 -3.22
C LYS A 279 -25.28 -15.22 -3.21
N ARG A 280 -24.76 -15.88 -2.19
CA ARG A 280 -24.94 -17.32 -1.97
C ARG A 280 -26.28 -17.59 -1.30
N THR A 281 -26.95 -18.64 -1.73
CA THR A 281 -28.18 -19.17 -1.13
C THR A 281 -27.87 -20.26 -0.11
N ASP A 282 -28.88 -20.69 0.65
CA ASP A 282 -28.74 -21.72 1.71
C ASP A 282 -28.30 -23.08 1.18
N ASN A 283 -28.64 -23.42 -0.07
CA ASN A 283 -28.21 -24.63 -0.76
C ASN A 283 -26.87 -24.49 -1.49
N TYR A 284 -26.15 -23.39 -1.25
CA TYR A 284 -24.86 -23.04 -1.85
C TYR A 284 -24.87 -22.58 -3.30
N ASP A 285 -26.04 -22.50 -3.94
CA ASP A 285 -26.18 -21.85 -5.24
C ASP A 285 -25.86 -20.36 -5.14
N MET A 286 -25.61 -19.74 -6.29
CA MET A 286 -25.34 -18.31 -6.36
C MET A 286 -26.41 -17.60 -7.18
N ASN A 287 -26.81 -16.44 -6.71
CA ASN A 287 -27.74 -15.56 -7.40
C ASN A 287 -27.00 -14.31 -7.83
N VAL A 288 -27.29 -13.84 -9.04
CA VAL A 288 -26.93 -12.48 -9.45
C VAL A 288 -27.82 -11.53 -8.67
N ILE A 289 -27.21 -10.50 -8.11
CA ILE A 289 -27.92 -9.44 -7.40
C ILE A 289 -27.60 -8.11 -8.05
N ILE A 290 -28.63 -7.28 -8.19
CA ILE A 290 -28.54 -5.99 -8.86
C ILE A 290 -29.02 -4.93 -7.89
N TRP A 291 -28.13 -3.99 -7.56
CA TRP A 291 -28.47 -2.80 -6.77
C TRP A 291 -28.58 -1.57 -7.65
N GLU A 292 -29.50 -0.69 -7.31
CA GLU A 292 -29.50 0.69 -7.81
C GLU A 292 -28.53 1.53 -6.98
N ILE A 293 -27.52 2.12 -7.63
CA ILE A 293 -26.46 2.86 -6.95
C ILE A 293 -27.00 4.09 -6.22
N THR A 294 -27.90 4.84 -6.84
CA THR A 294 -28.41 6.11 -6.30
C THR A 294 -29.23 5.92 -5.03
N SER A 295 -30.06 4.88 -4.98
CA SER A 295 -30.91 4.60 -3.82
C SER A 295 -30.28 3.61 -2.82
N GLY A 296 -29.26 2.87 -3.25
CA GLY A 296 -28.67 1.76 -2.50
C GLY A 296 -29.59 0.54 -2.36
N LYS A 297 -30.73 0.50 -3.06
CA LYS A 297 -31.71 -0.57 -2.94
C LYS A 297 -31.33 -1.76 -3.82
N LEU A 298 -31.51 -2.96 -3.28
CA LEU A 298 -31.55 -4.19 -4.06
C LEU A 298 -32.81 -4.17 -4.94
N LEU A 299 -32.63 -4.23 -6.26
CA LEU A 299 -33.72 -4.26 -7.23
C LEU A 299 -34.11 -5.69 -7.60
N TYR A 300 -33.12 -6.51 -7.93
CA TYR A 300 -33.34 -7.84 -8.48
C TYR A 300 -32.40 -8.85 -7.86
N THR A 301 -32.93 -10.05 -7.66
CA THR A 301 -32.19 -11.27 -7.36
C THR A 301 -32.55 -12.27 -8.44
N ILE A 302 -31.59 -12.56 -9.31
CA ILE A 302 -31.79 -13.45 -10.46
C ILE A 302 -31.13 -14.80 -10.13
N PRO A 303 -31.92 -15.88 -9.99
CA PRO A 303 -31.37 -17.20 -9.74
C PRO A 303 -30.54 -17.68 -10.92
N THR A 304 -29.31 -18.15 -10.65
CA THR A 304 -28.45 -18.69 -11.72
C THR A 304 -28.46 -20.22 -11.77
N GLN A 305 -29.11 -20.91 -10.80
CA GLN A 305 -29.14 -22.39 -10.72
C GLN A 305 -27.73 -23.03 -10.87
N ILE A 306 -26.70 -22.38 -10.33
CA ILE A 306 -25.31 -22.84 -10.39
C ILE A 306 -24.90 -23.35 -9.01
N ASP A 307 -24.64 -24.65 -8.91
CA ASP A 307 -24.30 -25.35 -7.66
C ASP A 307 -23.00 -24.86 -6.97
N SER A 308 -22.14 -24.12 -7.69
CA SER A 308 -20.96 -23.51 -7.08
C SER A 308 -20.34 -22.41 -7.95
N ILE A 309 -20.27 -21.18 -7.42
CA ILE A 309 -19.28 -20.21 -7.90
C ILE A 309 -17.95 -20.53 -7.23
N THR A 310 -16.98 -20.91 -8.04
CA THR A 310 -15.58 -20.63 -7.71
C THR A 310 -15.30 -19.15 -8.02
N ALA A 311 -14.25 -18.55 -7.45
CA ALA A 311 -13.84 -17.15 -7.68
C ALA A 311 -13.53 -16.80 -9.16
N TYR A 312 -13.91 -17.66 -10.11
CA TYR A 312 -13.61 -17.64 -11.53
C TYR A 312 -14.87 -17.57 -12.41
N THR A 313 -16.07 -17.36 -11.85
CA THR A 313 -17.26 -17.18 -12.70
C THR A 313 -17.23 -15.81 -13.35
N SER A 314 -17.41 -15.81 -14.67
CA SER A 314 -17.30 -14.61 -15.47
C SER A 314 -18.68 -14.02 -15.77
N VAL A 315 -18.75 -12.70 -15.67
CA VAL A 315 -19.96 -11.91 -15.92
C VAL A 315 -19.60 -10.73 -16.79
N ASP A 316 -20.47 -10.48 -17.76
CA ASP A 316 -20.42 -9.26 -18.54
C ASP A 316 -21.80 -8.69 -18.80
N VAL A 317 -21.82 -7.41 -19.15
CA VAL A 317 -23.04 -6.65 -19.45
C VAL A 317 -22.93 -6.17 -20.88
N THR A 318 -24.00 -6.29 -21.64
CA THR A 318 -24.03 -5.73 -22.99
C THR A 318 -23.77 -4.22 -22.94
N PRO A 319 -23.06 -3.64 -23.92
CA PRO A 319 -22.72 -2.20 -23.92
C PRO A 319 -23.93 -1.26 -23.81
N ASP A 320 -25.10 -1.71 -24.28
CA ASP A 320 -26.36 -0.96 -24.15
C ASP A 320 -27.01 -1.05 -22.75
N GLY A 321 -26.39 -1.78 -21.83
CA GLY A 321 -26.82 -1.97 -20.44
C GLY A 321 -28.07 -2.85 -20.28
N LYS A 322 -28.57 -3.49 -21.35
CA LYS A 322 -29.86 -4.20 -21.28
C LYS A 322 -29.77 -5.64 -20.85
N ALA A 323 -28.66 -6.32 -21.13
CA ALA A 323 -28.52 -7.74 -20.83
C ALA A 323 -27.26 -8.02 -20.00
N ILE A 324 -27.39 -9.02 -19.12
CA ILE A 324 -26.30 -9.62 -18.39
C ILE A 324 -26.03 -11.00 -18.97
N VAL A 325 -24.76 -11.32 -19.16
CA VAL A 325 -24.27 -12.63 -19.60
C VAL A 325 -23.43 -13.21 -18.47
N VAL A 326 -23.76 -14.42 -18.05
CA VAL A 326 -23.08 -15.16 -17.00
C VAL A 326 -22.63 -16.49 -17.59
N ALA A 327 -21.36 -16.85 -17.39
CA ALA A 327 -20.89 -18.19 -17.72
C ALA A 327 -20.65 -18.99 -16.43
N PRO A 328 -21.67 -19.74 -15.97
CA PRO A 328 -21.50 -20.73 -14.92
C PRO A 328 -20.33 -21.66 -15.16
N ARG A 329 -19.61 -21.99 -14.08
CA ARG A 329 -18.75 -23.17 -14.03
C ARG A 329 -19.54 -24.30 -13.39
N GLY A 330 -20.09 -25.21 -14.20
CA GLY A 330 -20.91 -26.33 -13.74
C GLY A 330 -20.99 -27.44 -14.80
N ASP A 331 -21.70 -28.52 -14.49
CA ASP A 331 -21.66 -29.78 -15.27
C ASP A 331 -22.17 -29.66 -16.72
N ASN A 332 -22.93 -28.60 -17.04
CA ASN A 332 -23.52 -28.39 -18.36
C ASN A 332 -22.88 -27.25 -19.17
N ASN A 333 -21.91 -26.51 -18.61
CA ASN A 333 -21.20 -25.38 -19.27
C ASN A 333 -22.12 -24.39 -20.03
N GLN A 334 -23.38 -24.24 -19.62
CA GLN A 334 -24.33 -23.38 -20.33
C GLN A 334 -24.08 -21.92 -20.00
N ILE A 335 -24.11 -21.07 -21.03
CA ILE A 335 -24.07 -19.61 -20.85
C ILE A 335 -25.49 -19.14 -20.59
N GLN A 336 -25.64 -18.27 -19.60
CA GLN A 336 -26.91 -17.73 -19.18
C GLN A 336 -26.98 -16.25 -19.57
N ILE A 337 -28.09 -15.83 -20.18
CA ILE A 337 -28.36 -14.45 -20.55
C ILE A 337 -29.71 -13.99 -20.03
N GLY A 338 -29.79 -12.79 -19.47
CA GLY A 338 -31.08 -12.23 -19.10
C GLY A 338 -31.09 -10.72 -19.08
N GLN A 339 -32.27 -10.16 -18.83
CA GLN A 339 -32.49 -8.72 -18.93
C GLN A 339 -32.18 -8.03 -17.61
N LEU A 340 -31.18 -7.14 -17.62
CA LEU A 340 -30.72 -6.39 -16.46
C LEU A 340 -31.82 -5.47 -15.90
N ASN A 341 -32.54 -4.80 -16.81
CA ASN A 341 -33.50 -3.75 -16.44
C ASN A 341 -34.80 -4.26 -15.83
N THR A 342 -35.16 -5.51 -16.13
CA THR A 342 -36.43 -6.11 -15.68
C THR A 342 -36.24 -7.22 -14.66
N GLY A 343 -34.98 -7.62 -14.38
CA GLY A 343 -34.67 -8.76 -13.53
C GLY A 343 -35.27 -10.07 -14.04
N LYS A 344 -35.53 -10.19 -15.35
CA LYS A 344 -36.10 -11.42 -15.91
C LYS A 344 -35.07 -12.54 -15.76
N ASN A 345 -35.55 -13.74 -15.42
CA ASN A 345 -34.71 -14.94 -15.31
C ASN A 345 -33.81 -15.11 -16.54
N LEU A 346 -32.64 -15.71 -16.30
CA LEU A 346 -31.68 -15.97 -17.35
C LEU A 346 -32.19 -17.14 -18.21
N ASP A 347 -32.23 -16.93 -19.53
CA ASP A 347 -32.35 -18.01 -20.50
C ASP A 347 -30.96 -18.63 -20.71
N SER A 348 -30.88 -19.95 -20.79
CA SER A 348 -29.62 -20.66 -20.99
C SER A 348 -29.44 -21.07 -22.46
N PHE A 349 -28.22 -20.95 -22.97
CA PHE A 349 -27.86 -21.41 -24.30
C PHE A 349 -26.43 -21.97 -24.34
N GLY A 350 -26.13 -22.77 -25.37
CA GLY A 350 -24.87 -23.49 -25.48
C GLY A 350 -24.81 -24.74 -24.60
N GLY A 351 -23.61 -25.08 -24.12
CA GLY A 351 -23.34 -26.29 -23.32
C GLY A 351 -22.70 -27.45 -24.09
N ASP A 352 -22.46 -27.28 -25.40
CA ASP A 352 -21.79 -28.29 -26.23
C ASP A 352 -20.26 -28.28 -26.05
N THR A 353 -19.75 -27.44 -25.15
CA THR A 353 -18.33 -27.26 -24.95
C THR A 353 -17.81 -28.22 -23.89
N PRO A 354 -16.77 -29.02 -24.19
CA PRO A 354 -16.28 -30.06 -23.28
C PRO A 354 -15.62 -29.50 -22.01
N ASN A 355 -15.31 -28.20 -21.97
CA ASN A 355 -14.63 -27.55 -20.85
C ASN A 355 -15.41 -26.33 -20.35
N PRO A 356 -15.31 -25.99 -19.05
CA PRO A 356 -15.92 -24.79 -18.51
C PRO A 356 -15.32 -23.51 -19.09
N VAL A 357 -16.18 -22.52 -19.30
CA VAL A 357 -15.79 -21.17 -19.67
C VAL A 357 -15.06 -20.54 -18.49
N THR A 358 -13.83 -20.08 -18.70
CA THR A 358 -13.00 -19.44 -17.68
C THR A 358 -13.14 -17.92 -17.67
N THR A 359 -13.46 -17.32 -18.82
CA THR A 359 -13.80 -15.91 -18.93
C THR A 359 -14.68 -15.65 -20.16
N LEU A 360 -15.43 -14.55 -20.13
CA LEU A 360 -16.30 -14.11 -21.22
C LEU A 360 -16.20 -12.59 -21.38
N ALA A 361 -16.43 -12.11 -22.60
CA ALA A 361 -16.54 -10.68 -22.90
C ALA A 361 -17.52 -10.45 -24.06
N VAL A 362 -18.42 -9.50 -23.89
CA VAL A 362 -19.27 -8.98 -24.97
C VAL A 362 -18.50 -7.89 -25.69
N THR A 363 -18.49 -7.98 -27.02
CA THR A 363 -17.86 -6.98 -27.88
C THR A 363 -18.50 -5.60 -27.74
N PRO A 364 -17.76 -4.50 -27.97
CA PRO A 364 -18.28 -3.14 -27.80
C PRO A 364 -19.49 -2.78 -28.68
N ASP A 365 -19.69 -3.48 -29.79
CA ASP A 365 -20.87 -3.29 -30.64
C ASP A 365 -22.11 -4.07 -30.13
N GLY A 366 -21.93 -4.89 -29.09
CA GLY A 366 -22.94 -5.72 -28.45
C GLY A 366 -23.38 -6.94 -29.26
N LYS A 367 -22.69 -7.28 -30.36
CA LYS A 367 -23.16 -8.30 -31.31
C LYS A 367 -22.52 -9.67 -31.11
N THR A 368 -21.32 -9.70 -30.54
CA THR A 368 -20.52 -10.92 -30.43
C THR A 368 -20.13 -11.17 -28.97
N LEU A 369 -20.26 -12.42 -28.55
CA LEU A 369 -19.83 -12.90 -27.24
C LEU A 369 -18.57 -13.74 -27.42
N ILE A 370 -17.47 -13.28 -26.86
CA ILE A 370 -16.21 -13.99 -26.84
C ILE A 370 -16.14 -14.81 -25.56
N THR A 371 -15.78 -16.09 -25.67
CA THR A 371 -15.57 -16.97 -24.51
C THR A 371 -14.20 -17.61 -24.56
N ALA A 372 -13.60 -17.82 -23.40
CA ALA A 372 -12.35 -18.55 -23.28
C ALA A 372 -12.56 -19.83 -22.47
N GLN A 373 -11.91 -20.90 -22.90
CA GLN A 373 -11.95 -22.22 -22.27
C GLN A 373 -10.53 -22.79 -22.28
N ASN A 374 -9.91 -22.94 -21.10
CA ASN A 374 -8.51 -23.38 -20.98
C ASN A 374 -7.56 -22.54 -21.88
N ALA A 375 -7.02 -23.14 -22.95
CA ALA A 375 -6.11 -22.53 -23.91
C ALA A 375 -6.79 -22.09 -25.22
N ASN A 376 -8.12 -22.25 -25.33
CA ASN A 376 -8.89 -21.94 -26.54
C ASN A 376 -9.78 -20.72 -26.33
N LEU A 377 -9.95 -19.96 -27.40
CA LEU A 377 -10.77 -18.74 -27.44
C LEU A 377 -11.81 -18.93 -28.55
N GLN A 378 -13.09 -18.82 -28.21
CA GLN A 378 -14.23 -18.96 -29.11
C GLN A 378 -14.93 -17.61 -29.27
N ILE A 379 -15.39 -17.30 -30.48
CA ILE A 379 -16.00 -16.02 -30.87
C ILE A 379 -17.39 -16.28 -31.44
#